data_AF-A0A242LRL5-F1
#
_entry.id   AF-A0A242LRL5-F1
#
_cell.length_a   1.000
_cell.length_b   1.000
_cell.length_c   1.000
_cell.angle_alpha   90.00
_cell.angle_beta   90.00
_cell.angle_gamma   90.00
#
_symmetry.space_group_name_H-M   'P 1'
#
loop_
_entity.id
_entity.type
_entity.pdbx_description
1 polymer ?
#
loop_
_entity_poly.entity_id
_entity_poly.type
_entity_poly.pdbx_seq_one_letter_code
_entity_poly.pdbx_strand_id
1 'polypeptide(L)'
;MKKNKLASKLKKRLSAVQVLALGFIVLIFVGGTLLSLPIFSRSGNATPFIDALFTAVSAVCVTGLTTLNTALHWNAYGQLVIMILIEIGGLGFMTMPVILYFFYDEK
;
A
#
# COMPACT_ATOMS: atom_id res chain seq x y z
N MET A 1 44.57 -4.59 0.98
CA MET A 1 43.78 -3.72 1.88
C MET A 1 42.32 -3.71 1.43
N LYS A 2 41.42 -4.19 2.29
CA LYS A 2 39.99 -4.59 2.09
C LYS A 2 39.05 -3.49 1.53
N LYS A 3 38.82 -3.38 0.22
CA LYS A 3 37.82 -2.42 -0.33
C LYS A 3 36.65 -3.01 -1.15
N ASN A 4 36.67 -4.30 -1.51
CA ASN A 4 35.64 -4.89 -2.39
C ASN A 4 34.63 -5.85 -1.73
N LYS A 5 34.53 -5.89 -0.40
CA LYS A 5 33.53 -6.75 0.29
C LYS A 5 32.19 -6.06 0.57
N LEU A 6 32.06 -4.74 0.36
CA LEU A 6 30.83 -4.00 0.66
C LEU A 6 29.74 -4.21 -0.40
N ALA A 7 30.10 -4.29 -1.69
CA ALA A 7 29.15 -4.48 -2.78
C ALA A 7 28.58 -5.92 -2.88
N SER A 8 29.27 -6.93 -2.33
CA SER A 8 28.81 -8.33 -2.41
C SER A 8 27.78 -8.73 -1.33
N LYS A 9 27.62 -7.93 -0.27
CA LYS A 9 26.69 -8.23 0.84
C LYS A 9 25.23 -7.83 0.57
N LEU A 10 24.96 -7.22 -0.59
CA LEU A 10 23.63 -6.76 -1.02
C LEU A 10 22.85 -7.80 -1.82
N LYS A 11 23.38 -8.99 -2.08
CA LYS A 11 22.55 -10.15 -2.47
C LYS A 11 21.82 -10.73 -1.25
N LYS A 12 21.08 -9.91 -0.50
CA LYS A 12 20.02 -10.43 0.35
C LYS A 12 18.88 -10.84 -0.58
N ARG A 13 18.74 -12.15 -0.81
CA ARG A 13 17.52 -12.67 -1.42
C ARG A 13 16.37 -12.32 -0.48
N LEU A 14 15.59 -11.31 -0.83
CA LEU A 14 14.38 -10.96 -0.09
C LEU A 14 13.45 -12.18 -0.14
N SER A 15 12.92 -12.57 1.02
CA SER A 15 11.88 -13.59 1.07
C SER A 15 10.63 -13.09 0.34
N ALA A 16 9.86 -14.00 -0.26
CA ALA A 16 8.56 -13.72 -0.86
C ALA A 16 7.68 -12.81 0.04
N VAL A 17 7.65 -13.13 1.33
CA VAL A 17 6.90 -12.37 2.35
C VAL A 17 7.44 -10.95 2.54
N GLN A 18 8.76 -10.76 2.44
CA GLN A 18 9.38 -9.43 2.56
C GLN A 18 9.10 -8.55 1.34
N VAL A 19 9.10 -9.14 0.14
CA VAL A 19 8.71 -8.43 -1.10
C VAL A 19 7.26 -7.96 -1.00
N LEU A 20 6.38 -8.83 -0.53
CA LEU A 20 4.97 -8.51 -0.27
C LEU A 20 4.81 -7.38 0.74
N ALA A 21 5.46 -7.49 1.90
CA ALA A 21 5.38 -6.47 2.95
C ALA A 21 5.88 -5.11 2.45
N LEU A 22 6.99 -5.07 1.71
CA LEU A 22 7.50 -3.84 1.12
C LEU A 22 6.55 -3.25 0.09
N GLY A 23 5.93 -4.10 -0.76
CA GLY A 23 4.92 -3.67 -1.73
C GLY A 23 3.71 -3.01 -1.05
N PHE A 24 3.20 -3.62 0.02
CA PHE A 24 2.09 -3.04 0.79
C PHE A 24 2.48 -1.72 1.45
N ILE A 25 3.66 -1.63 2.06
CA ILE A 25 4.13 -0.37 2.66
C ILE A 25 4.15 0.74 1.62
N VAL A 26 4.73 0.50 0.44
CA VAL A 26 4.78 1.50 -0.63
C VAL A 26 3.37 1.91 -1.06
N LEU A 27 2.48 0.94 -1.30
CA LEU A 27 1.11 1.20 -1.71
C LEU A 27 0.33 2.01 -0.66
N ILE A 28 0.50 1.70 0.62
CA ILE A 28 -0.12 2.40 1.74
C ILE A 28 0.36 3.86 1.81
N PHE A 29 1.66 4.09 1.67
CA PHE A 29 2.20 5.45 1.70
C PHE A 29 1.74 6.27 0.50
N VAL A 30 1.69 5.66 -0.70
CA VAL A 30 1.14 6.31 -1.90
C VAL A 30 -0.34 6.61 -1.72
N GLY A 31 -1.14 5.66 -1.23
CA GLY A 31 -2.56 5.86 -0.95
C GLY A 31 -2.80 6.94 0.10
N GLY A 32 -2.07 6.90 1.22
CA GLY A 32 -2.22 7.86 2.32
C GLY A 32 -1.80 9.27 1.93
N THR A 33 -0.73 9.44 1.16
CA THR A 33 -0.34 10.76 0.62
C THR A 33 -1.36 11.28 -0.39
N LEU A 34 -1.90 10.40 -1.22
CA LEU A 34 -2.95 10.77 -2.18
C LEU A 34 -4.23 11.22 -1.45
N LEU A 35 -4.70 10.47 -0.46
CA LEU A 35 -5.89 10.80 0.33
C LEU A 35 -5.71 12.05 1.20
N SER A 36 -4.49 12.39 1.62
CA SER A 36 -4.26 13.59 2.44
C SER A 36 -4.49 14.89 1.67
N LEU A 37 -4.46 14.87 0.33
CA LEU A 37 -4.66 16.04 -0.51
C LEU A 37 -6.10 16.59 -0.38
N PRO A 38 -6.28 17.93 -0.41
CA PRO A 38 -7.59 18.59 -0.27
C PRO A 38 -8.57 18.23 -1.40
N ILE A 39 -8.05 17.79 -2.55
CA ILE A 39 -8.82 17.40 -3.75
C ILE A 39 -9.71 16.19 -3.47
N PHE A 40 -9.35 15.32 -2.51
CA PHE A 40 -10.10 14.09 -2.22
C PHE A 40 -11.07 14.26 -1.03
N SER A 41 -10.98 15.36 -0.28
CA SER A 41 -11.94 15.68 0.78
C SER A 41 -13.16 16.40 0.21
N ARG A 42 -14.34 16.07 0.73
CA ARG A 42 -15.60 16.77 0.43
C ARG A 42 -15.60 18.21 0.95
N SER A 43 -14.87 18.47 2.03
CA SER A 43 -14.76 19.80 2.64
C SER A 43 -13.80 20.73 1.89
N GLY A 44 -13.00 20.20 0.95
CA GLY A 44 -11.94 20.95 0.28
C GLY A 44 -10.72 21.24 1.16
N ASN A 45 -10.72 20.81 2.43
CA ASN A 45 -9.58 20.93 3.33
C ASN A 45 -8.68 19.70 3.25
N ALA A 46 -7.39 19.88 3.51
CA ALA A 46 -6.45 18.77 3.62
C ALA A 46 -6.84 17.88 4.82
N THR A 47 -6.83 16.57 4.60
CA THR A 47 -7.10 15.60 5.67
C THR A 47 -5.81 15.38 6.46
N PRO A 48 -5.85 15.33 7.81
CA PRO A 48 -4.68 14.98 8.62
C PRO A 48 -4.02 13.72 8.08
N PHE A 49 -2.69 13.78 7.88
CA PHE A 49 -1.96 12.69 7.23
C PHE A 49 -2.12 11.34 7.95
N ILE A 50 -2.22 11.36 9.28
CA ILE A 50 -2.41 10.15 10.08
C ILE A 50 -3.77 9.47 9.82
N ASP A 51 -4.84 10.24 9.63
CA ASP A 51 -6.18 9.73 9.33
C ASP A 51 -6.27 9.20 7.89
N ALA A 52 -5.63 9.92 6.96
CA ALA A 52 -5.51 9.48 5.58
C ALA A 52 -4.69 8.19 5.46
N LEU A 53 -3.58 8.10 6.19
CA LEU A 53 -2.74 6.91 6.25
C LEU A 53 -3.49 5.73 6.89
N PHE A 54 -4.22 5.96 7.98
CA PHE A 54 -5.05 4.92 8.61
C PHE A 54 -6.10 4.38 7.63
N THR A 55 -6.78 5.29 6.93
CA THR A 55 -7.78 4.93 5.92
C THR A 55 -7.13 4.11 4.79
N ALA A 56 -5.94 4.51 4.31
CA ALA A 56 -5.21 3.79 3.29
C ALA A 56 -4.76 2.38 3.76
N VAL A 57 -4.25 2.25 4.99
CA VAL A 57 -3.92 0.95 5.60
C VAL A 57 -5.17 0.07 5.67
N SER A 58 -6.28 0.61 6.14
CA SER A 58 -7.50 -0.18 6.30
C SER A 58 -8.09 -0.63 4.96
N ALA A 59 -8.04 0.23 3.94
CA ALA A 59 -8.46 -0.08 2.59
C ALA A 59 -7.60 -1.19 1.98
N VAL A 60 -6.28 -1.03 2.01
CA VAL A 60 -5.32 -2.00 1.45
C VAL A 60 -5.38 -3.36 2.16
N CYS A 61 -5.56 -3.36 3.48
CA CYS A 61 -5.71 -4.61 4.25
C CYS A 61 -7.15 -5.15 4.27
N VAL A 62 -8.09 -4.47 3.62
CA VAL A 62 -9.52 -4.84 3.54
C VAL A 62 -10.13 -5.08 4.93
N THR A 63 -9.76 -4.28 5.94
CA THR A 63 -10.25 -4.42 7.32
C THR A 63 -11.56 -3.70 7.58
N GLY A 64 -11.84 -2.60 6.84
CA GLY A 64 -13.09 -1.84 6.95
C GLY A 64 -13.17 -0.89 8.16
N LEU A 65 -12.06 -0.58 8.81
CA LEU A 65 -11.99 0.41 9.91
C LEU A 65 -11.77 1.81 9.36
N THR A 66 -12.45 2.80 9.94
CA THR A 66 -12.37 4.19 9.46
C THR A 66 -12.28 5.13 10.67
N THR A 67 -11.36 6.10 10.62
CA THR A 67 -11.27 7.17 11.65
C THR A 67 -12.24 8.30 11.36
N LEU A 68 -12.54 8.52 10.07
CA LEU A 68 -13.46 9.53 9.57
C LEU A 68 -14.58 8.84 8.79
N ASN A 69 -15.79 9.40 8.84
CA ASN A 69 -16.93 8.81 8.14
C ASN A 69 -16.71 8.85 6.61
N THR A 70 -16.56 7.68 5.98
CA THR A 70 -16.19 7.59 4.57
C THR A 70 -17.20 8.23 3.62
N ALA A 71 -18.49 8.14 3.93
CA ALA A 71 -19.56 8.67 3.08
C ALA A 71 -19.68 10.21 3.15
N LEU A 72 -19.29 10.79 4.29
CA LEU A 72 -19.40 12.23 4.52
C LEU A 72 -18.10 12.98 4.26
N HIS A 73 -16.94 12.37 4.57
CA HIS A 73 -15.63 13.02 4.50
C HIS A 73 -15.02 13.01 3.11
N TRP A 74 -15.11 11.89 2.39
CA TRP A 74 -14.52 11.74 1.06
C TRP A 74 -15.49 12.15 -0.04
N ASN A 75 -14.99 12.81 -1.08
CA ASN A 75 -15.77 13.03 -2.30
C ASN A 75 -15.72 11.79 -3.22
N ALA A 76 -16.35 11.88 -4.38
CA ALA A 76 -16.39 10.77 -5.34
C ALA A 76 -14.99 10.28 -5.76
N TYR A 77 -14.03 11.20 -5.91
CA TYR A 77 -12.65 10.83 -6.25
C TYR A 77 -11.94 10.14 -5.08
N GLY A 78 -12.12 10.62 -3.85
CA GLY A 78 -11.55 9.98 -2.66
C GLY A 78 -12.10 8.57 -2.45
N GLN A 79 -13.41 8.40 -2.65
CA GLN A 79 -14.06 7.09 -2.62
C GLN A 79 -13.52 6.16 -3.73
N LEU A 80 -13.28 6.68 -4.93
CA LEU A 80 -12.67 5.91 -6.03
C LEU A 80 -11.27 5.41 -5.66
N VAL A 81 -10.44 6.26 -5.05
CA VAL A 81 -9.10 5.83 -4.59
C VAL A 81 -9.21 4.73 -3.53
N ILE A 82 -10.13 4.87 -2.57
CA ILE A 82 -10.35 3.85 -1.53
C ILE A 82 -10.78 2.52 -2.16
N MET A 83 -11.69 2.53 -3.14
CA MET A 83 -12.11 1.33 -3.87
C MET A 83 -10.94 0.67 -4.60
N ILE A 84 -10.10 1.45 -5.28
CA ILE A 84 -8.90 0.94 -5.97
C ILE A 84 -7.92 0.31 -4.95
N LEU A 85 -7.71 0.95 -3.80
CA LEU A 85 -6.84 0.41 -2.75
C LEU A 85 -7.37 -0.91 -2.18
N ILE A 86 -8.70 -1.05 -2.04
CA ILE A 86 -9.36 -2.30 -1.61
C ILE A 86 -9.13 -3.42 -2.65
N GLU A 87 -9.36 -3.13 -3.92
CA GLU A 87 -9.19 -4.10 -5.01
C GLU A 87 -7.73 -4.57 -5.12
N ILE A 88 -6.77 -3.64 -5.13
CA ILE A 88 -5.34 -3.98 -5.17
C ILE A 88 -4.93 -4.74 -3.92
N GLY A 89 -5.46 -4.36 -2.75
CA GLY A 89 -5.23 -5.03 -1.48
C GLY A 89 -5.67 -6.49 -1.47
N GLY A 90 -6.95 -6.72 -1.82
CA GLY A 90 -7.57 -8.04 -1.86
C GLY A 90 -6.96 -8.95 -2.93
N LEU A 91 -6.79 -8.46 -4.15
CA LEU A 91 -6.21 -9.23 -5.26
C LEU A 91 -4.71 -9.45 -5.06
N GLY A 92 -3.98 -8.46 -4.56
CA GLY A 92 -2.53 -8.50 -4.38
C GLY A 92 -2.08 -9.54 -3.36
N PHE A 93 -2.78 -9.68 -2.23
CA PHE A 93 -2.42 -10.69 -1.22
C PHE A 93 -2.63 -12.12 -1.73
N MET A 94 -3.72 -12.37 -2.46
CA MET A 94 -4.08 -13.72 -2.90
C MET A 94 -3.28 -14.19 -4.12
N THR A 95 -2.90 -13.29 -5.03
CA THR A 95 -2.26 -13.65 -6.32
C THR A 95 -0.73 -13.69 -6.25
N MET A 96 -0.11 -12.88 -5.41
CA MET A 96 1.35 -12.79 -5.32
C MET A 96 2.07 -14.09 -4.90
N PRO A 97 1.55 -14.91 -3.96
CA PRO A 97 2.14 -16.21 -3.67
C PRO A 97 2.21 -17.13 -4.89
N VAL A 98 1.17 -17.09 -5.75
CA VAL A 98 1.10 -17.90 -6.97
C VAL A 98 2.14 -17.43 -8.00
N ILE A 99 2.25 -16.12 -8.20
CA ILE A 99 3.25 -15.54 -9.11
C ILE A 99 4.66 -15.90 -8.64
N LEU A 100 4.94 -15.76 -7.35
CA LEU A 100 6.25 -16.07 -6.78
C LEU A 100 6.59 -17.56 -6.85
N TYR A 101 5.59 -18.44 -6.65
CA TYR A 101 5.76 -19.88 -6.84
C TYR A 101 6.09 -20.22 -8.29
N PHE A 102 5.35 -19.65 -9.25
CA PHE A 102 5.60 -19.84 -10.69
C PHE A 102 7.01 -19.37 -11.11
N PHE A 103 7.46 -18.20 -10.63
CA PHE A 103 8.82 -17.71 -10.90
C PHE A 103 9.93 -18.53 -10.22
N TYR A 104 9.62 -19.25 -9.13
CA TYR A 104 10.57 -20.13 -8.47
C TYR A 104 10.65 -21.50 -9.15
N ASP A 105 9.55 -22.00 -9.73
CA ASP A 105 9.46 -23.28 -10.43
C ASP A 105 10.22 -23.29 -11.78
N GLU A 106 10.35 -22.13 -12.44
CA GLU A 106 11.16 -21.94 -13.66
C GLU A 106 12.69 -22.00 -13.43
N LYS A 107 13.17 -22.41 -12.24
CA LYS A 107 14.61 -22.62 -11.93
C LYS A 107 14.91 -23.99 -11.36
#